data_AF-A0A6I5A5I2-F1
#
_entry.id   AF-A0A6I5A5I2-F1
#
_cell.length_a   1.000
_cell.length_b   1.000
_cell.length_c   1.000
_cell.angle_alpha   90.00
_cell.angle_beta   90.00
_cell.angle_gamma   90.00
#
_symmetry.space_group_name_H-M   'P 1'
#
loop_
_entity.id
_entity.type
_entity.pdbx_description
1 polymer ?
#
loop_
_entity_poly.entity_id
_entity_poly.type
_entity_poly.pdbx_seq_one_letter_code
_entity_poly.pdbx_strand_id
1 'polypeptide(L)' 'YIKYYNKERIQEKLGYHSPIEFREMAA' A
#
# COMPACT_ATOMS: atom_id res chain seq x y z
N TYR A 1 4.84 -13.64 15.38
CA TYR A 1 5.03 -12.17 15.23
C TYR A 1 5.69 -11.74 13.91
N ILE A 2 5.80 -12.60 12.89
CA ILE A 2 6.42 -12.26 11.58
C ILE A 2 5.40 -11.75 10.53
N LYS A 3 4.10 -12.02 10.72
CA LYS A 3 3.04 -11.70 9.74
C LYS A 3 2.85 -10.20 9.46
N TYR A 4 3.10 -9.33 10.44
CA TYR A 4 2.85 -7.88 10.30
C TYR A 4 4.04 -7.11 9.74
N TYR A 5 5.27 -7.51 10.10
CA TYR A 5 6.50 -6.81 9.70
C TYR A 5 6.72 -6.80 8.17
N ASN A 6 6.23 -7.83 7.47
CA ASN A 6 6.36 -7.90 6.02
C ASN A 6 5.27 -7.14 5.26
N LYS A 7 4.17 -6.75 5.92
CA LYS A 7 3.02 -6.18 5.23
C LYS A 7 3.31 -4.77 4.73
N GLU A 8 3.92 -3.93 5.58
CA GLU A 8 4.31 -2.56 5.23
C GLU A 8 5.37 -2.54 4.12
N ARG A 9 6.43 -3.36 4.25
CA ARG A 9 7.50 -3.44 3.23
C ARG A 9 7.02 -3.96 1.87
N ILE A 10 6.08 -4.90 1.86
CA ILE A 10 5.46 -5.38 0.60
C ILE A 10 4.63 -4.26 -0.03
N GLN A 11 3.89 -3.49 0.77
CA GLN A 11 3.10 -2.36 0.28
C GLN A 11 3.98 -1.24 -0.29
N GLU A 12 5.07 -0.88 0.39
CA GLU A 12 6.07 0.08 -0.12
C GLU A 12 6.70 -0.40 -1.44
N LYS A 13 7.11 -1.67 -1.52
CA LYS A 13 7.74 -2.23 -2.72
C LYS A 13 6.79 -2.31 -3.92
N LEU A 14 5.51 -2.61 -3.68
CA LEU A 14 4.50 -2.73 -4.73
C LEU A 14 3.91 -1.37 -5.16
N GLY A 15 4.33 -0.27 -4.54
CA GLY A 15 3.76 1.05 -4.82
C GLY A 15 2.28 1.12 -4.47
N TYR A 16 1.90 0.52 -3.34
CA TYR A 16 0.49 0.41 -2.96
C TYR A 16 -0.09 1.79 -2.70
N HIS A 17 -0.96 2.24 -3.60
CA HIS A 17 -1.69 3.47 -3.39
C HIS A 17 -2.81 3.25 -2.37
N SER A 18 -2.96 4.19 -1.45
CA SER A 18 -4.11 4.17 -0.55
C SER A 18 -5.41 4.30 -1.36
N PRO A 19 -6.55 3.81 -0.84
CA PRO A 19 -7.83 3.98 -1.53
C PRO A 19 -8.17 5.46 -1.87
N ILE A 20 -7.63 6.41 -1.10
CA ILE A 20 -7.77 7.85 -1.34
C ILE A 20 -6.95 8.26 -2.56
N GLU A 21 -5.69 7.85 -2.63
CA GLU A 21 -4.80 8.16 -3.77
C GLU A 21 -5.36 7.56 -5.08
N PHE A 22 -5.92 6.34 -5.02
CA PHE A 22 -6.62 5.75 -6.17
C PHE A 22 -7.82 6.56 -6.62
N ARG A 23 -8.58 7.11 -5.66
CA ARG A 23 -9.74 7.96 -5.95
C ARG A 23 -9.33 9.26 -6.62
N GLU A 24 -8.21 9.84 -6.21
CA GLU A 24 -7.67 11.08 -6.79
C GLU A 24 -7.07 10.86 -8.19
N MET A 25 -6.43 9.71 -8.45
CA MET A 25 -5.94 9.37 -9.80
C MET A 25 -7.05 9.04 -10.81
N ALA A 26 -8.22 8.63 -10.34
CA ALA A 26 -9.36 8.31 -11.20
C ALA A 26 -10.22 9.54 -11.59
N ALA A 27 -9.94 10.71 -11.01
CA ALA A 27 -10.61 11.98 -11.30
C ALA A 27 -9.86 12.76 -12.39
#